data_AF-A0A970DL85-F1
#
_entry.id   AF-A0A970DL85-F1
#
_cell.length_a   1.000
_cell.length_b   1.000
_cell.length_c   1.000
_cell.angle_alpha   90.00
_cell.angle_beta   90.00
_cell.angle_gamma   90.00
#
_symmetry.space_group_name_H-M   'P 1'
#
loop_
_entity.id
_entity.type
_entity.pdbx_description
1 polymer ?
#
loop_
_entity_poly.entity_id
_entity_poly.type
_entity_poly.pdbx_seq_one_letter_code
_entity_poly.pdbx_strand_id
1 'polypeptide(L)'
;MGRITVLSPLHIGSGEEYFTITLHNNKRYPLEVMLDTVENKVDLLDLTSLNKLTNKSIVSQMPKDEFFRMFKINATKVNESKALYPVNPMHSIKAGNVYECVKTFNKLYIPGSSLKGYIISMMWYSILKDNPDIRKYIFDNLNSWNSINNRISALQNMLIVRDIIFDSNIPSLFEAKSFGKSSPRYPNGVDIPIGILECITPNTPLKEENIEIIVNNTNSSIQIANQIKNTCIRSLKVLKKKGKISEDQMDKETKIINQIFDHLKDIKLWFPTVNNEVVKENINREIEFLKKINNNKFVKDDIIYFYEELLNKIKDGKIIIRLGKHTNYYYKSIGPVFGEDFTKKYKDLFTPTTGKNQKKKTDPSIGTINVLKSQTERFDSVLGFIEIEL
;
A
#
# COMPACT_ATOMS: atom_id res chain seq x y z
N MET A 1 10.97 -20.04 -10.84
CA MET A 1 11.42 -18.66 -11.06
C MET A 1 10.18 -17.84 -11.34
N GLY A 2 9.96 -16.76 -10.60
CA GLY A 2 8.83 -15.88 -10.80
C GLY A 2 9.24 -14.65 -11.60
N ARG A 3 8.28 -14.01 -12.27
CA ARG A 3 8.48 -12.75 -13.00
C ARG A 3 7.57 -11.69 -12.39
N ILE A 4 8.00 -10.44 -12.39
CA ILE A 4 7.18 -9.32 -11.93
C ILE A 4 7.11 -8.26 -13.03
N THR A 5 5.91 -7.75 -13.24
CA THR A 5 5.67 -6.62 -14.15
C THR A 5 4.86 -5.56 -13.42
N VAL A 6 5.33 -4.33 -13.38
CA VAL A 6 4.56 -3.21 -12.84
C VAL A 6 3.54 -2.78 -13.89
N LEU A 7 2.26 -2.76 -13.54
CA LEU A 7 1.17 -2.45 -14.48
C LEU A 7 0.62 -1.03 -14.29
N SER A 8 0.74 -0.48 -13.08
CA SER A 8 0.41 0.91 -12.82
C SER A 8 1.39 1.50 -11.80
N PRO A 9 1.47 2.84 -11.67
CA PRO A 9 2.41 3.46 -10.75
C PRO A 9 2.23 2.92 -9.32
N LEU A 10 3.33 2.50 -8.71
CA LEU A 10 3.37 1.83 -7.42
C LEU A 10 4.13 2.68 -6.41
N HIS A 11 3.43 3.11 -5.35
CA HIS A 11 4.03 3.81 -4.21
C HIS A 11 4.02 2.91 -2.96
N ILE A 12 5.21 2.58 -2.47
CA ILE A 12 5.43 1.97 -1.16
C ILE A 12 6.25 2.97 -0.35
N GLY A 13 5.62 3.62 0.62
CA GLY A 13 6.25 4.73 1.34
C GLY A 13 7.34 4.26 2.29
N SER A 14 8.43 5.03 2.38
CA SER A 14 9.47 4.84 3.43
C SER A 14 9.00 5.29 4.82
N GLY A 15 7.96 6.14 4.87
CA GLY A 15 7.55 6.87 6.07
C GLY A 15 7.99 8.33 6.05
N GLU A 16 8.99 8.65 5.23
CA GLU A 16 9.56 9.99 5.08
C GLU A 16 8.81 10.82 4.03
N GLU A 17 8.93 12.14 4.18
CA GLU A 17 8.48 13.12 3.20
C GLU A 17 9.52 14.22 3.04
N TYR A 18 9.51 14.90 1.89
CA TYR A 18 10.35 16.06 1.65
C TYR A 18 9.59 17.12 0.87
N PHE A 19 10.05 18.38 0.94
CA PHE A 19 9.38 19.50 0.28
C PHE A 19 9.77 19.59 -1.20
N THR A 20 8.83 19.97 -2.06
CA THR A 20 9.10 20.21 -3.50
C THR A 20 10.16 21.27 -3.76
N ILE A 21 10.40 22.20 -2.83
CA ILE A 21 11.47 23.21 -2.93
C ILE A 21 12.87 22.59 -3.02
N THR A 22 13.03 21.35 -2.56
CA THR A 22 14.29 20.59 -2.63
C THR A 22 14.52 19.92 -3.99
N LEU A 23 13.56 20.08 -4.93
CA LEU A 23 13.67 19.59 -6.29
C LEU A 23 14.13 20.70 -7.23
N HIS A 24 15.23 20.45 -7.94
CA HIS A 24 15.74 21.38 -8.95
C HIS A 24 16.31 20.58 -10.13
N ASN A 25 15.98 20.98 -11.38
CA ASN A 25 16.44 20.31 -12.61
C ASN A 25 16.34 18.77 -12.56
N ASN A 26 15.16 18.25 -12.21
CA ASN A 26 14.88 16.81 -12.13
C ASN A 26 15.81 16.03 -11.19
N LYS A 27 16.31 16.69 -10.15
CA LYS A 27 17.15 16.10 -9.10
C LYS A 27 16.63 16.52 -7.74
N ARG A 28 16.73 15.61 -6.76
CA ARG A 28 16.48 15.90 -5.35
C ARG A 28 17.79 16.29 -4.69
N TYR A 29 17.78 17.40 -3.95
CA TYR A 29 18.90 17.84 -3.13
C TYR A 29 18.53 17.83 -1.65
N PRO A 30 19.51 17.77 -0.74
CA PRO A 30 19.29 18.10 0.66
C PRO A 30 18.81 19.56 0.81
N LEU A 31 18.02 19.87 1.84
CA LEU A 31 17.59 21.24 2.09
C LEU A 31 18.78 22.15 2.40
N GLU A 32 19.79 21.60 3.06
CA GLU A 32 21.05 22.27 3.41
C GLU A 32 21.74 22.82 2.17
N VAL A 33 21.76 22.06 1.07
CA VAL A 33 22.33 22.52 -0.21
C VAL A 33 21.56 23.74 -0.75
N MET A 34 20.24 23.79 -0.59
CA MET A 34 19.45 24.95 -1.01
C MET A 34 19.79 26.20 -0.19
N LEU A 35 20.00 26.04 1.13
CA LEU A 35 20.38 27.15 2.00
C LEU A 35 21.86 27.54 1.84
N ASP A 36 22.73 26.59 1.53
CA ASP A 36 24.16 26.79 1.31
C ASP A 36 24.46 27.60 0.05
N THR A 37 23.54 27.58 -0.91
CA THR A 37 23.66 28.27 -2.20
C THR A 37 23.03 29.67 -2.22
N VAL A 38 22.48 30.14 -1.09
CA VAL A 38 22.06 31.54 -0.90
C VAL A 38 23.24 32.49 -1.09
N GLU A 39 23.07 33.52 -1.92
CA GLU A 39 24.14 34.44 -2.32
C GLU A 39 24.70 35.26 -1.15
N ASN A 40 23.84 35.77 -0.27
CA ASN A 40 24.23 36.48 0.94
C ASN A 40 23.65 35.78 2.18
N LYS A 41 24.51 35.20 3.02
CA LYS A 41 24.08 34.49 4.24
C LYS A 41 23.29 35.34 5.22
N VAL A 42 23.43 36.67 5.17
CA VAL A 42 22.62 37.59 5.98
C VAL A 42 21.13 37.51 5.60
N ASP A 43 20.80 37.17 4.36
CA ASP A 43 19.41 36.99 3.91
C ASP A 43 18.74 35.78 4.62
N LEU A 44 19.52 34.83 5.14
CA LEU A 44 18.99 33.73 5.97
C LEU A 44 18.59 34.18 7.38
N LEU A 45 19.07 35.35 7.84
CA LEU A 45 18.78 35.89 9.16
C LEU A 45 17.58 36.84 9.16
N ASP A 46 16.95 37.07 8.01
CA ASP A 46 15.72 37.84 7.92
C ASP A 46 14.59 37.14 8.69
N LEU A 47 14.08 37.82 9.73
CA LEU A 47 13.01 37.32 10.60
C LEU A 47 11.75 36.94 9.81
N THR A 48 11.44 37.65 8.73
CA THR A 48 10.27 37.35 7.88
C THR A 48 10.45 35.99 7.19
N SER A 49 11.62 35.77 6.62
CA SER A 49 11.99 34.54 5.91
C SER A 49 12.14 33.35 6.86
N LEU A 50 12.73 33.56 8.04
CA LEU A 50 12.83 32.56 9.10
C LEU A 50 11.46 32.14 9.64
N ASN A 51 10.57 33.09 9.91
CA ASN A 51 9.20 32.78 10.35
C ASN A 51 8.45 31.92 9.33
N LYS A 52 8.64 32.19 8.03
CA LYS A 52 8.06 31.34 6.97
C LYS A 52 8.66 29.93 6.95
N LEU A 53 9.98 29.78 7.15
CA LEU A 53 10.65 28.46 7.21
C LEU A 53 10.22 27.62 8.41
N THR A 54 10.02 28.24 9.57
CA THR A 54 9.57 27.53 10.78
C THR A 54 8.15 26.98 10.67
N ASN A 55 7.34 27.53 9.75
CA ASN A 55 5.98 27.07 9.53
C ASN A 55 5.90 26.06 8.37
N LYS A 56 5.89 24.78 8.72
CA LYS A 56 5.79 23.65 7.78
C LYS A 56 4.62 23.76 6.80
N SER A 57 3.48 24.34 7.21
CA SER A 57 2.33 24.50 6.30
C SER A 57 2.58 25.56 5.23
N ILE A 58 3.33 26.62 5.56
CA ILE A 58 3.73 27.66 4.61
C ILE A 58 4.75 27.10 3.63
N VAL A 59 5.80 26.44 4.13
CA VAL A 59 6.87 25.86 3.29
C VAL A 59 6.31 24.82 2.32
N SER A 60 5.43 23.95 2.78
CA SER A 60 4.81 22.92 1.91
C SER A 60 3.95 23.52 0.79
N GLN A 61 3.36 24.69 0.99
CA GLN A 61 2.53 25.36 -0.03
C GLN A 61 3.31 26.35 -0.89
N MET A 62 4.56 26.66 -0.52
CA MET A 62 5.39 27.62 -1.21
C MET A 62 5.84 27.08 -2.58
N PRO A 63 5.55 27.79 -3.69
CA PRO A 63 6.12 27.47 -4.98
C PRO A 63 7.66 27.57 -4.93
N LYS A 64 8.34 26.64 -5.60
CA LYS A 64 9.80 26.64 -5.67
C LYS A 64 10.38 27.98 -6.13
N ASP A 65 9.79 28.62 -7.13
CA ASP A 65 10.29 29.89 -7.66
C ASP A 65 10.13 31.04 -6.66
N GLU A 66 9.11 30.99 -5.81
CA GLU A 66 8.96 31.92 -4.69
C GLU A 66 10.05 31.70 -3.65
N PHE A 67 10.33 30.44 -3.29
CA PHE A 67 11.40 30.08 -2.37
C PHE A 67 12.77 30.55 -2.86
N PHE A 68 13.08 30.31 -4.14
CA PHE A 68 14.33 30.73 -4.78
C PHE A 68 14.48 32.24 -4.79
N ARG A 69 13.40 32.97 -5.09
CA ARG A 69 13.39 34.44 -5.07
C ARG A 69 13.54 35.01 -3.66
N MET A 70 12.83 34.44 -2.68
CA MET A 70 12.83 34.92 -1.30
C MET A 70 14.21 34.81 -0.66
N PHE A 71 14.89 33.68 -0.88
CA PHE A 71 16.22 33.43 -0.33
C PHE A 71 17.37 33.77 -1.29
N LYS A 72 17.08 34.33 -2.47
CA LYS A 72 18.07 34.60 -3.53
C LYS A 72 19.01 33.42 -3.75
N ILE A 73 18.42 32.24 -3.97
CA ILE A 73 19.14 30.98 -4.15
C ILE A 73 19.85 31.01 -5.50
N ASN A 74 21.17 30.74 -5.49
CA ASN A 74 21.93 30.62 -6.71
C ASN A 74 21.70 29.25 -7.36
N ALA A 75 20.80 29.20 -8.34
CA ALA A 75 20.45 27.97 -9.05
C ALA A 75 21.65 27.29 -9.74
N THR A 76 22.63 28.06 -10.22
CA THR A 76 23.84 27.51 -10.83
C THR A 76 24.65 26.71 -9.80
N LYS A 77 24.87 27.26 -8.61
CA LYS A 77 25.57 26.56 -7.52
C LYS A 77 24.81 25.33 -7.02
N VAL A 78 23.47 25.36 -7.04
CA VAL A 78 22.65 24.16 -6.73
C VAL A 78 22.95 23.05 -7.73
N ASN A 79 23.02 23.36 -9.03
CA ASN A 79 23.31 22.35 -10.06
C ASN A 79 24.72 21.77 -9.99
N GLU A 80 25.69 22.55 -9.49
CA GLU A 80 27.07 22.11 -9.24
C GLU A 80 27.19 21.23 -7.97
N SER A 81 26.20 21.31 -7.08
CA SER A 81 26.19 20.58 -5.81
C SER A 81 25.82 19.09 -6.00
N LYS A 82 26.17 18.27 -5.02
CA LYS A 82 25.86 16.83 -5.04
C LYS A 82 24.37 16.60 -4.77
N ALA A 83 23.65 16.15 -5.79
CA ALA A 83 22.27 15.67 -5.65
C ALA A 83 22.21 14.33 -4.89
N LEU A 84 21.08 14.06 -4.24
CA LEU A 84 20.79 12.76 -3.62
C LEU A 84 20.51 11.71 -4.69
N TYR A 85 19.57 12.01 -5.61
CA TYR A 85 19.22 11.15 -6.73
C TYR A 85 18.39 11.92 -7.80
N PRO A 86 18.30 11.42 -9.04
CA PRO A 86 17.44 12.00 -10.07
C PRO A 86 15.97 11.65 -9.82
N VAL A 87 15.05 12.52 -10.22
CA VAL A 87 13.59 12.28 -10.17
C VAL A 87 12.96 12.55 -11.53
N ASN A 88 11.84 11.91 -11.84
CA ASN A 88 11.13 12.09 -13.10
C ASN A 88 9.72 12.67 -12.86
N PRO A 89 9.51 14.00 -12.88
CA PRO A 89 8.19 14.59 -12.74
C PRO A 89 7.27 14.18 -13.89
N MET A 90 6.13 13.57 -13.56
CA MET A 90 5.16 13.17 -14.59
C MET A 90 4.26 14.31 -15.05
N HIS A 91 4.33 15.47 -14.39
CA HIS A 91 3.58 16.68 -14.70
C HIS A 91 4.28 17.87 -14.04
N SER A 92 3.81 19.09 -14.31
CA SER A 92 4.35 20.30 -13.68
C SER A 92 4.00 20.37 -12.19
N ILE A 93 4.94 19.97 -11.33
CA ILE A 93 4.82 20.04 -9.87
C ILE A 93 5.22 21.44 -9.37
N LYS A 94 4.25 22.18 -8.79
CA LYS A 94 4.47 23.56 -8.32
C LYS A 94 4.88 23.65 -6.85
N ALA A 95 4.14 22.98 -5.97
CA ALA A 95 4.33 23.02 -4.53
C ALA A 95 3.75 21.74 -3.89
N GLY A 96 4.21 21.41 -2.69
CA GLY A 96 3.67 20.32 -1.88
C GLY A 96 4.73 19.56 -1.10
N ASN A 97 4.25 18.52 -0.41
CA ASN A 97 5.09 17.47 0.13
C ASN A 97 5.16 16.32 -0.86
N VAL A 98 6.36 15.79 -1.03
CA VAL A 98 6.63 14.56 -1.77
C VAL A 98 6.83 13.44 -0.76
N TYR A 99 5.96 12.43 -0.82
CA TYR A 99 6.10 11.22 -0.04
C TYR A 99 7.12 10.31 -0.70
N GLU A 100 8.17 10.00 0.05
CA GLU A 100 9.29 9.23 -0.45
C GLU A 100 8.93 7.75 -0.62
N CYS A 101 9.29 7.19 -1.78
CA CYS A 101 9.20 5.75 -2.00
C CYS A 101 10.37 5.05 -1.30
N VAL A 102 10.11 3.86 -0.77
CA VAL A 102 11.09 3.03 -0.09
C VAL A 102 12.25 2.68 -1.02
N LYS A 103 13.48 2.80 -0.50
CA LYS A 103 14.72 2.54 -1.23
C LYS A 103 15.67 1.70 -0.38
N THR A 104 16.46 0.88 -1.05
CA THR A 104 17.58 0.14 -0.45
C THR A 104 18.82 0.42 -1.29
N PHE A 105 19.91 0.89 -0.67
CA PHE A 105 21.10 1.35 -1.39
C PHE A 105 20.78 2.31 -2.55
N ASN A 106 19.89 3.28 -2.31
CA ASN A 106 19.36 4.24 -3.31
C ASN A 106 18.62 3.62 -4.51
N LYS A 107 18.32 2.33 -4.50
CA LYS A 107 17.48 1.66 -5.50
C LYS A 107 16.06 1.50 -4.99
N LEU A 108 15.09 1.70 -5.87
CA LEU A 108 13.69 1.43 -5.56
C LEU A 108 13.49 -0.07 -5.35
N TYR A 109 12.63 -0.45 -4.41
CA TYR A 109 12.31 -1.86 -4.22
C TYR A 109 10.89 -2.07 -3.69
N ILE A 110 10.35 -3.27 -3.90
CA ILE A 110 9.15 -3.75 -3.21
C ILE A 110 9.62 -4.62 -2.04
N PRO A 111 9.33 -4.24 -0.79
CA PRO A 111 9.67 -5.07 0.36
C PRO A 111 8.91 -6.40 0.32
N GLY A 112 9.63 -7.50 0.52
CA GLY A 112 9.06 -8.84 0.65
C GLY A 112 8.03 -8.92 1.78
N SER A 113 8.17 -8.09 2.82
CA SER A 113 7.18 -7.96 3.90
C SER A 113 5.82 -7.44 3.42
N SER A 114 5.79 -6.54 2.42
CA SER A 114 4.54 -6.00 1.85
C SER A 114 3.80 -7.08 1.05
N LEU A 115 4.53 -7.83 0.23
CA LEU A 115 3.98 -8.93 -0.55
C LEU A 115 3.59 -10.13 0.35
N LYS A 116 4.40 -10.43 1.37
CA LYS A 116 4.07 -11.43 2.41
C LYS A 116 2.79 -11.08 3.15
N GLY A 117 2.63 -9.82 3.58
CA GLY A 117 1.40 -9.36 4.22
C GLY A 117 0.16 -9.51 3.33
N TYR A 118 0.32 -9.26 2.03
CA TYR A 118 -0.73 -9.49 1.04
C TYR A 118 -1.11 -10.98 0.92
N ILE A 119 -0.13 -11.87 0.76
CA ILE A 119 -0.36 -13.32 0.66
C ILE A 119 -1.02 -13.87 1.93
N ILE A 120 -0.57 -13.45 3.11
CA ILE A 120 -1.19 -13.84 4.39
C ILE A 120 -2.65 -13.36 4.44
N SER A 121 -2.97 -12.20 3.88
CA SER A 121 -4.35 -11.73 3.81
C SER A 121 -5.22 -12.60 2.90
N MET A 122 -4.70 -13.08 1.76
CA MET A 122 -5.39 -14.05 0.90
C MET A 122 -5.56 -15.42 1.59
N MET A 123 -4.55 -15.83 2.37
CA MET A 123 -4.62 -17.06 3.16
C MET A 123 -5.77 -17.01 4.17
N TRP A 124 -5.89 -15.90 4.90
CA TRP A 124 -7.01 -15.66 5.82
C TRP A 124 -8.35 -15.59 5.09
N TYR A 125 -8.40 -14.93 3.93
CA TYR A 125 -9.60 -14.90 3.10
C TYR A 125 -10.09 -16.32 2.79
N SER A 126 -9.19 -17.19 2.29
CA SER A 126 -9.54 -18.58 1.94
C SER A 126 -10.05 -19.34 3.15
N ILE A 127 -9.32 -19.30 4.28
CA ILE A 127 -9.72 -19.98 5.53
C ILE A 127 -11.11 -19.54 5.98
N LEU A 128 -11.41 -18.24 5.96
CA LEU A 128 -12.70 -17.74 6.43
C LEU A 128 -13.84 -18.02 5.46
N LYS A 129 -13.54 -18.01 4.16
CA LYS A 129 -14.52 -18.32 3.13
C LYS A 129 -14.95 -19.79 3.22
N ASP A 130 -13.98 -20.69 3.36
CA ASP A 130 -14.21 -22.14 3.31
C ASP A 130 -14.76 -22.70 4.63
N ASN A 131 -14.67 -21.95 5.73
CA ASN A 131 -15.07 -22.40 7.06
C ASN A 131 -16.04 -21.40 7.73
N PRO A 132 -17.35 -21.49 7.44
CA PRO A 132 -18.35 -20.58 8.00
C PRO A 132 -18.43 -20.56 9.54
N ASP A 133 -18.12 -21.69 10.20
CA ASP A 133 -18.05 -21.83 11.65
C ASP A 133 -16.88 -21.03 12.24
N ILE A 134 -15.71 -21.08 11.60
CA ILE A 134 -14.53 -20.30 11.98
C ILE A 134 -14.79 -18.81 11.74
N ARG A 135 -15.36 -18.48 10.58
CA ARG A 135 -15.75 -17.11 10.25
C ARG A 135 -16.67 -16.51 11.31
N LYS A 136 -17.73 -17.23 11.68
CA LYS A 136 -18.67 -16.81 12.72
C LYS A 136 -17.97 -16.65 14.07
N TYR A 137 -17.16 -17.64 14.47
CA TYR A 137 -16.42 -17.57 15.73
C TYR A 137 -15.52 -16.34 15.83
N ILE A 138 -14.75 -16.07 14.77
CA ILE A 138 -13.89 -14.90 14.70
C ILE A 138 -14.72 -13.61 14.74
N PHE A 139 -15.80 -13.55 13.96
CA PHE A 139 -16.70 -12.40 13.92
C PHE A 139 -17.32 -12.07 15.29
N ASP A 140 -17.66 -13.10 16.06
CA ASP A 140 -18.24 -12.95 17.39
C ASP A 140 -17.16 -12.64 18.45
N ASN A 141 -15.88 -12.94 18.19
CA ASN A 141 -14.78 -12.85 19.16
C ASN A 141 -13.54 -12.16 18.57
N LEU A 142 -13.63 -10.87 18.32
CA LEU A 142 -12.58 -10.14 17.59
C LEU A 142 -11.24 -10.02 18.32
N ASN A 143 -11.27 -9.97 19.65
CA ASN A 143 -10.07 -10.08 20.46
C ASN A 143 -9.36 -11.44 20.28
N SER A 144 -10.10 -12.48 19.90
CA SER A 144 -9.53 -13.79 19.59
C SER A 144 -8.71 -13.76 18.30
N TRP A 145 -9.02 -12.91 17.31
CA TRP A 145 -8.21 -12.80 16.08
C TRP A 145 -6.75 -12.52 16.41
N ASN A 146 -6.48 -11.46 17.18
CA ASN A 146 -5.11 -11.07 17.53
C ASN A 146 -4.41 -12.17 18.34
N SER A 147 -5.15 -12.80 19.25
CA SER A 147 -4.66 -13.92 20.06
C SER A 147 -4.24 -15.11 19.20
N ILE A 148 -5.07 -15.49 18.22
CA ILE A 148 -4.82 -16.57 17.27
C ILE A 148 -3.65 -16.21 16.37
N ASN A 149 -3.65 -15.01 15.79
CA ASN A 149 -2.60 -14.54 14.89
C ASN A 149 -1.22 -14.54 15.57
N ASN A 150 -1.17 -14.14 16.85
CA ASN A 150 0.06 -14.21 17.64
C ASN A 150 0.54 -15.67 17.84
N ARG A 151 -0.39 -16.60 18.12
CA ARG A 151 -0.05 -18.03 18.32
C ARG A 151 0.46 -18.72 17.05
N ILE A 152 -0.04 -18.32 15.89
CA ILE A 152 0.30 -18.93 14.60
C ILE A 152 1.39 -18.14 13.85
N SER A 153 1.84 -17.00 14.39
CA SER A 153 2.82 -16.11 13.75
C SER A 153 4.11 -16.84 13.36
N ALA A 154 4.60 -17.76 14.18
CA ALA A 154 5.77 -18.57 13.89
C ALA A 154 5.56 -19.45 12.63
N LEU A 155 4.37 -20.01 12.47
CA LEU A 155 4.01 -20.81 11.29
C LEU A 155 3.87 -19.92 10.06
N GLN A 156 3.18 -18.77 10.16
CA GLN A 156 3.10 -17.79 9.07
C GLN A 156 4.47 -17.24 8.66
N ASN A 157 5.44 -17.20 9.59
CA ASN A 157 6.81 -16.79 9.31
C ASN A 157 7.60 -17.80 8.48
N MET A 158 7.10 -19.04 8.36
CA MET A 158 7.52 -20.01 7.36
C MET A 158 7.01 -19.66 5.95
N LEU A 159 6.50 -18.45 5.70
CA LEU A 159 6.42 -17.85 4.38
C LEU A 159 7.55 -16.83 4.23
N ILE A 160 8.50 -17.12 3.34
CA ILE A 160 9.67 -16.30 3.01
C ILE A 160 9.42 -15.72 1.63
N VAL A 161 9.37 -14.40 1.59
CA VAL A 161 9.20 -13.62 0.37
C VAL A 161 10.39 -12.69 0.24
N ARG A 162 11.07 -12.71 -0.91
CA ARG A 162 12.24 -11.86 -1.14
C ARG A 162 11.85 -10.44 -1.51
N ASP A 163 12.75 -9.50 -1.20
CA ASP A 163 12.67 -8.13 -1.70
C ASP A 163 12.87 -8.11 -3.22
N ILE A 164 12.14 -7.24 -3.91
CA ILE A 164 12.21 -7.08 -5.36
C ILE A 164 12.90 -5.75 -5.65
N ILE A 165 14.14 -5.80 -6.11
CA ILE A 165 14.97 -4.61 -6.31
C ILE A 165 14.95 -4.20 -7.78
N PHE A 166 14.65 -2.93 -8.03
CA PHE A 166 14.70 -2.33 -9.36
C PHE A 166 16.10 -1.81 -9.65
N ASP A 167 16.52 -1.83 -10.92
CA ASP A 167 17.81 -1.28 -11.33
C ASP A 167 17.77 0.24 -11.58
N SER A 168 16.63 0.86 -11.28
CA SER A 168 16.46 2.32 -11.31
C SER A 168 16.57 2.92 -9.92
N ASN A 169 17.28 4.04 -9.84
CA ASN A 169 17.27 4.98 -8.72
C ASN A 169 16.39 6.21 -9.00
N ILE A 170 15.67 6.24 -10.13
CA ILE A 170 14.90 7.40 -10.58
C ILE A 170 13.40 7.14 -10.35
N PRO A 171 12.82 7.60 -9.24
CA PRO A 171 11.38 7.54 -9.04
C PRO A 171 10.66 8.55 -9.93
N SER A 172 9.46 8.17 -10.38
CA SER A 172 8.55 9.09 -11.06
C SER A 172 7.65 9.79 -10.05
N LEU A 173 7.43 11.10 -10.22
CA LEU A 173 6.61 11.90 -9.30
C LEU A 173 5.21 12.11 -9.86
N PHE A 174 4.19 11.72 -9.10
CA PHE A 174 2.78 11.87 -9.45
C PHE A 174 2.04 12.70 -8.41
N GLU A 175 1.15 13.60 -8.84
CA GLU A 175 0.20 14.24 -7.93
C GLU A 175 -0.97 13.29 -7.72
N ALA A 176 -1.31 13.02 -6.47
CA ALA A 176 -2.35 12.09 -6.08
C ALA A 176 -3.49 12.80 -5.36
N LYS A 177 -4.73 12.47 -5.74
CA LYS A 177 -5.96 12.94 -5.09
C LYS A 177 -6.94 11.80 -4.91
N SER A 178 -7.73 11.85 -3.84
CA SER A 178 -8.89 10.99 -3.66
C SER A 178 -10.14 11.69 -4.18
N PHE A 179 -10.88 11.04 -5.07
CA PHE A 179 -12.13 11.56 -5.63
C PHE A 179 -13.32 10.76 -5.12
N GLY A 180 -14.35 11.46 -4.66
CA GLY A 180 -15.57 10.89 -4.09
C GLY A 180 -16.85 11.48 -4.67
N LYS A 181 -17.98 10.92 -4.25
CA LYS A 181 -19.33 11.34 -4.67
C LYS A 181 -19.59 12.82 -4.37
N SER A 182 -20.45 13.44 -5.17
CA SER A 182 -20.99 14.74 -4.84
C SER A 182 -21.84 14.67 -3.57
N SER A 183 -21.88 15.78 -2.84
CA SER A 183 -22.72 15.95 -1.66
C SER A 183 -23.20 17.40 -1.59
N PRO A 184 -24.19 17.76 -0.75
CA PRO A 184 -24.60 19.16 -0.61
C PRO A 184 -23.43 20.10 -0.24
N ARG A 185 -22.42 19.60 0.49
CA ARG A 185 -21.20 20.35 0.81
C ARG A 185 -20.20 20.41 -0.34
N TYR A 186 -20.23 19.43 -1.25
CA TYR A 186 -19.31 19.30 -2.38
C TYR A 186 -20.11 18.95 -3.65
N PRO A 187 -20.83 19.91 -4.24
CA PRO A 187 -21.75 19.65 -5.36
C PRO A 187 -21.02 19.11 -6.60
N ASN A 188 -19.74 19.45 -6.77
CA ASN A 188 -18.90 18.99 -7.88
C ASN A 188 -18.06 17.74 -7.54
N GLY A 189 -18.45 16.99 -6.51
CA GLY A 189 -17.69 15.84 -6.02
C GLY A 189 -16.70 16.21 -4.93
N VAL A 190 -16.45 15.26 -4.02
CA VAL A 190 -15.39 15.36 -3.01
C VAL A 190 -14.04 15.18 -3.67
N ASP A 191 -13.09 16.08 -3.42
CA ASP A 191 -11.69 15.95 -3.78
C ASP A 191 -10.80 16.18 -2.56
N ILE A 192 -10.01 15.17 -2.21
CA ILE A 192 -9.13 15.20 -1.03
C ILE A 192 -7.69 15.12 -1.53
N PRO A 193 -6.83 16.11 -1.23
CA PRO A 193 -5.43 16.04 -1.58
C PRO A 193 -4.75 14.90 -0.81
N ILE A 194 -4.03 14.04 -1.51
CA ILE A 194 -3.12 13.07 -0.89
C ILE A 194 -1.73 13.69 -0.82
N GLY A 195 -1.27 14.28 -1.93
CA GLY A 195 0.03 14.92 -2.08
C GLY A 195 0.79 14.37 -3.28
N ILE A 196 2.10 14.55 -3.32
CA ILE A 196 2.94 14.07 -4.42
C ILE A 196 3.58 12.75 -4.00
N LEU A 197 3.53 11.75 -4.85
CA LEU A 197 4.07 10.41 -4.57
C LEU A 197 5.26 10.14 -5.48
N GLU A 198 6.36 9.66 -4.89
CA GLU A 198 7.37 8.91 -5.64
C GLU A 198 6.85 7.51 -5.96
N CYS A 199 6.91 7.11 -7.22
CA CYS A 199 6.40 5.83 -7.69
C CYS A 199 7.44 5.07 -8.51
N ILE A 200 7.40 3.75 -8.37
CA ILE A 200 7.89 2.80 -9.36
C ILE A 200 6.87 2.77 -10.50
N THR A 201 7.30 2.81 -11.76
CA THR A 201 6.42 2.82 -12.95
C THR A 201 6.61 1.59 -13.82
N PRO A 202 5.68 1.27 -14.74
CA PRO A 202 5.80 0.12 -15.65
C PRO A 202 7.13 0.02 -16.41
N ASN A 203 7.73 1.17 -16.73
CA ASN A 203 8.98 1.23 -17.49
C ASN A 203 10.23 1.21 -16.59
N THR A 204 10.08 0.96 -15.28
CA THR A 204 11.21 0.92 -14.35
C THR A 204 11.93 -0.42 -14.49
N PRO A 205 13.21 -0.45 -14.90
CA PRO A 205 13.94 -1.70 -15.12
C PRO A 205 14.11 -2.46 -13.80
N LEU A 206 13.94 -3.79 -13.86
CA LEU A 206 14.25 -4.70 -12.76
C LEU A 206 15.73 -5.09 -12.80
N LYS A 207 16.33 -5.33 -11.63
CA LYS A 207 17.72 -5.82 -11.56
C LYS A 207 17.88 -7.20 -12.20
N GLU A 208 16.86 -8.05 -12.05
CA GLU A 208 16.78 -9.39 -12.61
C GLU A 208 15.35 -9.62 -13.12
N GLU A 209 15.20 -10.15 -14.34
CA GLU A 209 13.87 -10.40 -14.92
C GLU A 209 13.15 -11.60 -14.27
N ASN A 210 13.92 -12.53 -13.71
CA ASN A 210 13.45 -13.72 -13.02
C ASN A 210 13.84 -13.66 -11.54
N ILE A 211 12.86 -13.47 -10.67
CA ILE A 211 13.06 -13.36 -9.22
C ILE A 211 12.38 -14.55 -8.56
N GLU A 212 13.10 -15.25 -7.69
CA GLU A 212 12.48 -16.21 -6.78
C GLU A 212 11.70 -15.45 -5.70
N ILE A 213 10.42 -15.19 -5.98
CA ILE A 213 9.55 -14.41 -5.09
C ILE A 213 9.31 -15.16 -3.78
N ILE A 214 9.07 -16.48 -3.85
CA ILE A 214 8.73 -17.33 -2.71
C ILE A 214 9.76 -18.45 -2.60
N VAL A 215 10.37 -18.60 -1.42
CA VAL A 215 11.56 -19.44 -1.22
C VAL A 215 11.24 -20.79 -0.53
N ASN A 216 10.00 -21.01 -0.09
CA ASN A 216 9.69 -22.11 0.84
C ASN A 216 9.09 -23.37 0.22
N ASN A 217 9.86 -24.02 -0.66
CA ASN A 217 9.44 -25.30 -1.25
C ASN A 217 10.48 -26.42 -1.15
N THR A 218 11.35 -26.39 -0.13
CA THR A 218 12.22 -27.54 0.16
C THR A 218 11.54 -28.51 1.12
N ASN A 219 11.83 -29.82 0.97
CA ASN A 219 11.38 -30.85 1.91
C ASN A 219 11.76 -30.51 3.36
N SER A 220 12.93 -29.92 3.58
CA SER A 220 13.40 -29.48 4.89
C SER A 220 12.54 -28.34 5.46
N SER A 221 12.17 -27.33 4.65
CA SER A 221 11.29 -26.25 5.06
C SER A 221 9.90 -26.77 5.50
N ILE A 222 9.35 -27.76 4.78
CA ILE A 222 8.07 -28.38 5.10
C ILE A 222 8.15 -29.16 6.41
N GLN A 223 9.24 -29.90 6.65
CA GLN A 223 9.46 -30.61 7.92
C GLN A 223 9.50 -29.66 9.11
N ILE A 224 10.23 -28.54 8.99
CA ILE A 224 10.29 -27.49 10.02
C ILE A 224 8.90 -26.89 10.26
N ALA A 225 8.16 -26.56 9.19
CA ALA A 225 6.81 -26.04 9.30
C ALA A 225 5.87 -27.03 10.03
N ASN A 226 6.03 -28.34 9.79
CA ASN A 226 5.24 -29.37 10.47
C ASN A 226 5.59 -29.48 11.97
N GLN A 227 6.87 -29.31 12.33
CA GLN A 227 7.28 -29.25 13.74
C GLN A 227 6.68 -28.02 14.46
N ILE A 228 6.70 -26.85 13.81
CA ILE A 228 6.09 -25.62 14.33
C ILE A 228 4.57 -25.80 14.48
N LYS A 229 3.90 -26.33 13.46
CA LYS A 229 2.47 -26.71 13.50
C LYS A 229 2.14 -27.55 14.73
N ASN A 230 2.89 -28.64 14.95
CA ASN A 230 2.68 -29.53 16.10
C ASN A 230 2.90 -28.82 17.44
N THR A 231 3.82 -27.87 17.49
CA THR A 231 4.09 -27.03 18.67
C THR A 231 2.92 -26.09 18.97
N CYS A 232 2.38 -25.44 17.94
CA CYS A 232 1.17 -24.61 18.07
C CYS A 232 -0.01 -25.44 18.61
N ILE A 233 -0.28 -26.61 18.04
CA ILE A 233 -1.37 -27.51 18.50
C ILE A 233 -1.14 -27.97 19.94
N ARG A 234 0.09 -28.33 20.32
CA ARG A 234 0.42 -28.70 21.71
C ARG A 234 0.16 -27.54 22.66
N SER A 235 0.47 -26.31 22.27
CA SER A 235 0.21 -25.13 23.10
C SER A 235 -1.29 -24.94 23.37
N LEU A 236 -2.16 -25.19 22.37
CA LEU A 236 -3.61 -25.14 22.54
C LEU A 236 -4.10 -26.20 23.53
N LYS A 237 -3.59 -27.44 23.42
CA LYS A 237 -3.92 -28.51 24.38
C LYS A 237 -3.56 -28.13 25.82
N VAL A 238 -2.44 -27.43 26.02
CA VAL A 238 -2.04 -26.92 27.35
C VAL A 238 -2.99 -25.83 27.83
N LEU A 239 -3.38 -24.88 26.98
CA LEU A 239 -4.34 -23.84 27.32
C LEU A 239 -5.70 -24.41 27.70
N LYS A 240 -6.18 -25.40 26.95
CA LYS A 240 -7.41 -26.14 27.26
C LYS A 240 -7.33 -26.82 28.63
N LYS A 241 -6.24 -27.56 28.90
CA LYS A 241 -6.02 -28.21 30.22
C LYS A 241 -6.01 -27.21 31.38
N LYS A 242 -5.57 -25.97 31.14
CA LYS A 242 -5.58 -24.87 32.12
C LYS A 242 -6.92 -24.14 32.20
N GLY A 243 -7.96 -24.58 31.49
CA GLY A 243 -9.27 -23.92 31.43
C GLY A 243 -9.25 -22.54 30.77
N LYS A 244 -8.18 -22.19 30.02
CA LYS A 244 -8.03 -20.87 29.39
C LYS A 244 -8.77 -20.73 28.07
N ILE A 245 -9.11 -21.85 27.44
CA ILE A 245 -9.88 -21.91 26.18
C ILE A 245 -10.88 -23.07 26.26
N SER A 246 -11.98 -22.97 25.53
CA SER A 246 -12.97 -24.05 25.39
C SER A 246 -12.49 -25.15 24.44
N GLU A 247 -13.16 -26.31 24.48
CA GLU A 247 -12.97 -27.38 23.47
C GLU A 247 -13.21 -26.85 22.06
N ASP A 248 -14.35 -26.18 21.88
CA ASP A 248 -14.77 -25.59 20.61
C ASP A 248 -13.76 -24.59 20.05
N GLN A 249 -13.16 -23.76 20.91
CA GLN A 249 -12.08 -22.86 20.52
C GLN A 249 -10.82 -23.63 20.10
N MET A 250 -10.42 -24.65 20.86
CA MET A 250 -9.25 -25.47 20.52
C MET A 250 -9.43 -26.14 19.15
N ASP A 251 -10.61 -26.68 18.87
CA ASP A 251 -10.91 -27.36 17.61
C ASP A 251 -10.84 -26.39 16.42
N LYS A 252 -11.48 -25.23 16.54
CA LYS A 252 -11.43 -24.18 15.51
C LYS A 252 -10.01 -23.68 15.26
N GLU A 253 -9.25 -23.38 16.30
CA GLU A 253 -7.85 -22.94 16.16
C GLU A 253 -6.95 -24.03 15.57
N THR A 254 -7.20 -25.30 15.89
CA THR A 254 -6.49 -26.44 15.29
C THR A 254 -6.79 -26.56 13.79
N LYS A 255 -8.05 -26.38 13.37
CA LYS A 255 -8.42 -26.31 11.94
C LYS A 255 -7.68 -25.18 11.21
N ILE A 256 -7.63 -23.98 11.80
CA ILE A 256 -6.88 -22.83 11.25
C ILE A 256 -5.40 -23.20 11.05
N ILE A 257 -4.76 -23.76 12.09
CA ILE A 257 -3.35 -24.15 12.04
C ILE A 257 -3.08 -25.18 10.93
N ASN A 258 -3.97 -26.17 10.78
CA ASN A 258 -3.86 -27.17 9.72
C ASN A 258 -3.94 -26.52 8.33
N GLN A 259 -4.94 -25.67 8.08
CA GLN A 259 -5.11 -25.03 6.78
C GLN A 259 -3.97 -24.05 6.44
N ILE A 260 -3.43 -23.33 7.43
CA ILE A 260 -2.23 -22.49 7.22
C ILE A 260 -1.06 -23.37 6.76
N PHE A 261 -0.83 -24.52 7.41
CA PHE A 261 0.22 -25.44 7.01
C PHE A 261 0.01 -25.97 5.59
N ASP A 262 -1.22 -26.35 5.24
CA ASP A 262 -1.56 -26.83 3.89
C ASP A 262 -1.33 -25.73 2.84
N HIS A 263 -1.70 -24.48 3.14
CA HIS A 263 -1.43 -23.33 2.29
C HIS A 263 0.07 -23.03 2.14
N LEU A 264 0.88 -23.24 3.17
CA LEU A 264 2.33 -23.07 3.08
C LEU A 264 2.97 -24.12 2.16
N LYS A 265 2.43 -25.33 2.15
CA LYS A 265 2.93 -26.44 1.33
C LYS A 265 2.68 -26.21 -0.15
N ASP A 266 1.48 -25.74 -0.51
CA ASP A 266 1.01 -25.73 -1.89
C ASP A 266 0.61 -24.32 -2.38
N ILE A 267 1.44 -23.31 -2.10
CA ILE A 267 1.12 -21.90 -2.42
C ILE A 267 0.79 -21.64 -3.89
N LYS A 268 1.47 -22.32 -4.81
CA LYS A 268 1.24 -22.19 -6.24
C LYS A 268 -0.14 -22.71 -6.68
N LEU A 269 -0.76 -23.57 -5.88
CA LEU A 269 -2.04 -24.19 -6.19
C LEU A 269 -3.22 -23.31 -5.76
N TRP A 270 -3.21 -22.84 -4.50
CA TRP A 270 -4.36 -22.10 -3.95
C TRP A 270 -4.29 -20.60 -4.22
N PHE A 271 -3.10 -20.00 -4.17
CA PHE A 271 -2.97 -18.54 -4.19
C PHE A 271 -3.49 -17.89 -5.48
N PRO A 272 -3.18 -18.39 -6.69
CA PRO A 272 -3.68 -17.78 -7.93
C PRO A 272 -5.21 -17.70 -7.95
N THR A 273 -5.88 -18.79 -7.58
CA THR A 273 -7.34 -18.89 -7.56
C THR A 273 -7.95 -17.90 -6.58
N VAL A 274 -7.48 -17.90 -5.34
CA VAL A 274 -7.99 -17.02 -4.28
C VAL A 274 -7.72 -15.55 -4.59
N ASN A 275 -6.50 -15.24 -5.03
CA ASN A 275 -6.10 -13.88 -5.42
C ASN A 275 -7.01 -13.35 -6.55
N ASN A 276 -7.20 -14.15 -7.60
CA ASN A 276 -7.94 -13.73 -8.77
C ASN A 276 -9.41 -13.44 -8.44
N GLU A 277 -10.02 -14.23 -7.55
CA GLU A 277 -11.36 -13.94 -7.04
C GLU A 277 -11.43 -12.59 -6.32
N VAL A 278 -10.54 -12.36 -5.35
CA VAL A 278 -10.52 -11.14 -4.54
C VAL A 278 -10.25 -9.91 -5.39
N VAL A 279 -9.29 -9.99 -6.33
CA VAL A 279 -8.93 -8.85 -7.19
C VAL A 279 -10.04 -8.54 -8.19
N LYS A 280 -10.68 -9.56 -8.79
CA LYS A 280 -11.86 -9.37 -9.66
C LYS A 280 -12.98 -8.65 -8.93
N GLU A 281 -13.33 -9.11 -7.72
CA GLU A 281 -14.39 -8.50 -6.92
C GLU A 281 -14.08 -7.03 -6.59
N ASN A 282 -12.84 -6.73 -6.21
CA ASN A 282 -12.42 -5.35 -5.93
C ASN A 282 -12.48 -4.45 -7.16
N ILE A 283 -12.00 -4.93 -8.31
CA ILE A 283 -12.05 -4.18 -9.56
C ILE A 283 -13.50 -3.92 -9.95
N ASN A 284 -14.37 -4.92 -9.91
CA ASN A 284 -15.79 -4.77 -10.22
C ASN A 284 -16.48 -3.74 -9.32
N ARG A 285 -16.20 -3.76 -8.01
CA ARG A 285 -16.73 -2.74 -7.08
C ARG A 285 -16.24 -1.34 -7.40
N GLU A 286 -14.98 -1.20 -7.82
CA GLU A 286 -14.42 0.09 -8.23
C GLU A 286 -15.01 0.58 -9.55
N ILE A 287 -15.22 -0.30 -10.54
CA ILE A 287 -15.94 0.02 -11.78
C ILE A 287 -17.36 0.48 -11.46
N GLU A 288 -18.10 -0.25 -10.62
CA GLU A 288 -19.45 0.12 -10.20
C GLU A 288 -19.50 1.48 -9.50
N PHE A 289 -18.49 1.79 -8.68
CA PHE A 289 -18.34 3.10 -8.06
C PHE A 289 -18.09 4.19 -9.12
N LEU A 290 -17.19 3.95 -10.07
CA LEU A 290 -16.85 4.88 -11.15
C LEU A 290 -18.02 5.16 -12.10
N LYS A 291 -18.87 4.16 -12.36
CA LYS A 291 -20.10 4.34 -13.15
C LYS A 291 -21.14 5.21 -12.43
N LYS A 292 -21.16 5.18 -11.09
CA LYS A 292 -22.14 5.91 -10.26
C LYS A 292 -21.66 7.30 -9.81
N ILE A 293 -20.37 7.57 -9.82
CA ILE A 293 -19.81 8.83 -9.32
C ILE A 293 -20.02 9.97 -10.34
N ASN A 294 -20.70 11.03 -9.90
CA ASN A 294 -20.81 12.27 -10.65
C ASN A 294 -19.68 13.23 -10.25
N ASN A 295 -18.50 13.05 -10.84
CA ASN A 295 -17.33 13.89 -10.62
C ASN A 295 -16.50 13.93 -11.93
N ASN A 296 -16.33 15.12 -12.51
CA ASN A 296 -15.67 15.31 -13.81
C ASN A 296 -14.23 15.84 -13.66
N LYS A 297 -13.67 15.83 -12.44
CA LYS A 297 -12.30 16.30 -12.16
C LYS A 297 -11.21 15.26 -12.53
N PHE A 298 -11.61 14.09 -12.99
CA PHE A 298 -10.71 12.99 -13.38
C PHE A 298 -11.36 12.18 -14.52
N VAL A 299 -10.52 11.47 -15.29
CA VAL A 299 -10.93 10.74 -16.49
C VAL A 299 -11.36 9.33 -16.10
N LYS A 300 -12.67 9.14 -15.89
CA LYS A 300 -13.25 7.86 -15.47
C LYS A 300 -13.06 6.76 -16.52
N ASP A 301 -13.22 7.09 -17.78
CA ASP A 301 -13.22 6.12 -18.88
C ASP A 301 -11.84 5.46 -19.04
N ASP A 302 -10.75 6.24 -18.93
CA ASP A 302 -9.38 5.73 -18.95
C ASP A 302 -9.12 4.73 -17.79
N ILE A 303 -9.67 5.01 -16.60
CA ILE A 303 -9.54 4.12 -15.43
C ILE A 303 -10.38 2.86 -15.61
N ILE A 304 -11.62 2.97 -16.12
CA ILE A 304 -12.49 1.83 -16.38
C ILE A 304 -11.85 0.93 -17.43
N TYR A 305 -11.33 1.51 -18.51
CA TYR A 305 -10.62 0.77 -19.56
C TYR A 305 -9.43 0.00 -18.99
N PHE A 306 -8.58 0.65 -18.19
CA PHE A 306 -7.46 -0.03 -17.52
C PHE A 306 -7.94 -1.19 -16.64
N TYR A 307 -9.05 -1.02 -15.91
CA TYR A 307 -9.65 -2.10 -15.12
C TYR A 307 -10.17 -3.26 -15.96
N GLU A 308 -10.78 -2.99 -17.10
CA GLU A 308 -11.22 -4.03 -18.04
C GLU A 308 -10.02 -4.80 -18.62
N GLU A 309 -8.90 -4.13 -18.92
CA GLU A 309 -7.65 -4.79 -19.31
C GLU A 309 -7.12 -5.73 -18.22
N LEU A 310 -7.14 -5.29 -16.95
CA LEU A 310 -6.76 -6.14 -15.83
C LEU A 310 -7.69 -7.36 -15.70
N LEU A 311 -9.00 -7.19 -15.86
CA LEU A 311 -9.96 -8.30 -15.81
C LEU A 311 -9.69 -9.33 -16.93
N ASN A 312 -9.33 -8.86 -18.13
CA ASN A 312 -8.93 -9.73 -19.24
C ASN A 312 -7.65 -10.50 -18.91
N LYS A 313 -6.62 -9.85 -18.38
CA LYS A 313 -5.40 -10.53 -17.90
C LYS A 313 -5.69 -11.62 -16.87
N ILE A 314 -6.58 -11.35 -15.92
CA ILE A 314 -6.98 -12.35 -14.90
C ILE A 314 -7.75 -13.51 -15.53
N LYS A 315 -8.57 -13.26 -16.56
CA LYS A 315 -9.25 -14.30 -17.34
C LYS A 315 -8.25 -15.21 -18.06
N ASP A 316 -7.16 -14.65 -18.56
CA ASP A 316 -6.06 -15.38 -19.21
C ASP A 316 -5.13 -16.09 -18.22
N GLY A 317 -5.50 -16.16 -16.94
CA GLY A 317 -4.76 -16.88 -15.91
C GLY A 317 -3.60 -16.10 -15.30
N LYS A 318 -3.43 -14.81 -15.62
CA LYS A 318 -2.40 -13.97 -14.99
C LYS A 318 -2.76 -13.64 -13.54
N ILE A 319 -1.74 -13.58 -12.69
CA ILE A 319 -1.89 -13.26 -11.28
C ILE A 319 -1.64 -11.76 -11.10
N ILE A 320 -2.71 -11.01 -10.90
CA ILE A 320 -2.66 -9.57 -10.70
C ILE A 320 -2.78 -9.28 -9.22
N ILE A 321 -1.89 -8.45 -8.68
CA ILE A 321 -1.90 -8.02 -7.28
C ILE A 321 -1.95 -6.49 -7.25
N ARG A 322 -2.65 -5.93 -6.27
CA ARG A 322 -2.59 -4.49 -5.98
C ARG A 322 -1.81 -4.25 -4.70
N LEU A 323 -0.69 -3.53 -4.76
CA LEU A 323 0.13 -3.15 -3.61
C LEU A 323 0.15 -1.62 -3.34
N GLY A 324 0.44 -1.21 -2.10
CA GLY A 324 0.85 0.16 -1.77
C GLY A 324 0.24 0.79 -0.50
N LYS A 325 0.76 1.95 -0.11
CA LYS A 325 0.37 2.69 1.13
C LYS A 325 -1.13 3.06 1.18
N HIS A 326 -1.77 3.14 0.01
CA HIS A 326 -3.17 3.55 -0.13
C HIS A 326 -4.14 2.42 -0.49
N THR A 327 -3.70 1.15 -0.39
CA THR A 327 -4.56 -0.01 -0.53
C THR A 327 -4.97 -0.51 0.85
N ASN A 328 -6.24 -0.32 1.22
CA ASN A 328 -6.77 -0.88 2.47
C ASN A 328 -6.99 -2.39 2.29
N TYR A 329 -5.94 -3.18 2.49
CA TYR A 329 -5.95 -4.61 2.24
C TYR A 329 -7.01 -5.33 3.04
N TYR A 330 -7.15 -5.05 4.34
CA TYR A 330 -8.16 -5.70 5.16
C TYR A 330 -9.57 -5.47 4.60
N TYR A 331 -9.88 -4.21 4.24
CA TYR A 331 -11.15 -3.85 3.64
C TYR A 331 -11.39 -4.52 2.28
N LYS A 332 -10.34 -4.66 1.47
CA LYS A 332 -10.42 -5.17 0.10
C LYS A 332 -10.27 -6.69 0.01
N SER A 333 -9.78 -7.37 1.04
CA SER A 333 -9.61 -8.83 1.04
C SER A 333 -10.50 -9.49 2.08
N ILE A 334 -10.15 -9.39 3.35
CA ILE A 334 -10.81 -10.11 4.44
C ILE A 334 -12.23 -9.60 4.69
N GLY A 335 -12.46 -8.29 4.56
CA GLY A 335 -13.76 -7.65 4.79
C GLY A 335 -14.92 -8.28 4.00
N PRO A 336 -14.80 -8.43 2.67
CA PRO A 336 -15.81 -9.07 1.82
C PRO A 336 -16.30 -10.44 2.32
N VAL A 337 -15.46 -11.23 2.99
CA VAL A 337 -15.83 -12.57 3.50
C VAL A 337 -16.95 -12.50 4.55
N PHE A 338 -17.01 -11.39 5.28
CA PHE A 338 -18.01 -11.13 6.30
C PHE A 338 -19.27 -10.44 5.74
N GLY A 339 -19.37 -10.19 4.43
CA GLY A 339 -20.59 -9.70 3.77
C GLY A 339 -21.17 -8.43 4.40
N GLU A 340 -22.50 -8.39 4.55
CA GLU A 340 -23.20 -7.26 5.19
C GLU A 340 -22.84 -7.07 6.67
N ASP A 341 -22.46 -8.16 7.35
CA ASP A 341 -22.11 -8.16 8.75
C ASP A 341 -20.80 -7.40 9.01
N PHE A 342 -19.91 -7.40 8.01
CA PHE A 342 -18.73 -6.53 7.97
C PHE A 342 -19.11 -5.06 8.11
N THR A 343 -20.07 -4.60 7.32
CA THR A 343 -20.54 -3.21 7.29
C THR A 343 -21.18 -2.82 8.62
N LYS A 344 -21.99 -3.73 9.20
CA LYS A 344 -22.69 -3.50 10.47
C LYS A 344 -21.72 -3.36 11.65
N LYS A 345 -20.68 -4.21 11.73
CA LYS A 345 -19.72 -4.20 12.84
C LYS A 345 -18.39 -3.51 12.52
N TYR A 346 -18.20 -2.91 11.34
CA TYR A 346 -16.92 -2.30 10.92
C TYR A 346 -16.36 -1.33 11.96
N LYS A 347 -17.24 -0.55 12.60
CA LYS A 347 -16.88 0.41 13.64
C LYS A 347 -16.37 -0.26 14.91
N ASP A 348 -16.92 -1.42 15.26
CA ASP A 348 -16.53 -2.21 16.45
C ASP A 348 -15.30 -3.08 16.16
N LEU A 349 -15.13 -3.49 14.89
CA LEU A 349 -14.03 -4.29 14.36
C LEU A 349 -12.70 -3.54 14.25
N PHE A 350 -12.72 -2.28 13.79
CA PHE A 350 -11.50 -1.54 13.40
C PHE A 350 -11.27 -0.25 14.20
N THR A 351 -11.98 -0.10 15.32
CA THR A 351 -11.75 0.97 16.28
C THR A 351 -11.69 0.39 17.69
N PRO A 352 -10.52 0.00 18.21
CA PRO A 352 -10.37 -0.20 19.65
C PRO A 352 -10.33 1.20 20.28
N THR A 353 -11.48 1.82 20.55
CA THR A 353 -11.54 3.16 21.15
C THR A 353 -12.12 3.11 22.56
N THR A 354 -11.24 3.25 23.54
CA THR A 354 -11.53 3.59 24.96
C THR A 354 -11.47 5.10 25.23
N GLY A 355 -11.50 5.96 24.20
CA GLY A 355 -11.37 7.41 24.33
C GLY A 355 -12.65 8.20 24.02
N LYS A 356 -13.07 9.09 24.93
CA LYS A 356 -14.35 9.82 24.90
C LYS A 356 -14.56 10.81 23.72
N ASN A 357 -13.54 11.14 22.92
CA ASN A 357 -13.58 12.26 21.96
C ASN A 357 -13.03 11.94 20.54
N GLN A 358 -13.32 10.76 19.96
CA GLN A 358 -12.93 10.49 18.56
C GLN A 358 -14.12 10.24 17.63
N LYS A 359 -14.06 10.86 16.44
CA LYS A 359 -15.09 10.79 15.39
C LYS A 359 -15.30 9.34 14.93
N LYS A 360 -16.55 8.88 14.96
CA LYS A 360 -16.97 7.57 14.41
C LYS A 360 -16.49 7.47 12.94
N LYS A 361 -15.71 6.45 12.59
CA LYS A 361 -15.32 6.21 11.19
C LYS A 361 -16.56 5.88 10.34
N THR A 362 -16.60 6.42 9.13
CA THR A 362 -17.68 6.23 8.16
C THR A 362 -17.69 4.83 7.55
N ASP A 363 -18.87 4.48 7.04
CA ASP A 363 -19.24 3.26 6.34
C ASP A 363 -18.12 2.68 5.44
N PRO A 364 -17.85 1.36 5.48
CA PRO A 364 -16.93 0.70 4.57
C PRO A 364 -17.54 0.51 3.16
N SER A 365 -18.16 1.54 2.59
CA SER A 365 -18.40 1.62 1.14
C SER A 365 -17.20 2.31 0.48
N ILE A 366 -16.94 2.01 -0.80
CA ILE A 366 -15.98 2.78 -1.59
C ILE A 366 -16.57 4.19 -1.72
N GLY A 367 -16.17 5.08 -0.80
CA GLY A 367 -16.60 6.48 -0.78
C GLY A 367 -15.70 7.37 -1.63
N THR A 368 -14.48 6.92 -1.89
CA THR A 368 -13.47 7.63 -2.69
C THR A 368 -12.56 6.65 -3.44
N ILE A 369 -11.96 7.11 -4.54
CA ILE A 369 -10.90 6.41 -5.29
C ILE A 369 -9.67 7.31 -5.39
N ASN A 370 -8.47 6.73 -5.22
CA ASN A 370 -7.21 7.44 -5.37
C ASN A 370 -6.77 7.42 -6.82
N VAL A 371 -6.58 8.60 -7.41
CA VAL A 371 -6.22 8.79 -8.81
C VAL A 371 -4.98 9.67 -8.89
N LEU A 372 -4.13 9.36 -9.86
CA LEU A 372 -2.88 10.04 -10.15
C LEU A 372 -3.01 10.93 -11.37
N LYS A 373 -2.33 12.07 -11.31
CA LYS A 373 -2.12 12.96 -12.44
C LYS A 373 -0.94 12.47 -13.28
N SER A 374 -1.20 12.09 -14.52
CA SER A 374 -0.18 11.62 -15.45
C SER A 374 0.41 12.76 -16.32
N GLN A 375 1.20 12.38 -17.32
CA GLN A 375 1.77 13.28 -18.34
C GLN A 375 0.74 14.03 -19.16
N THR A 376 -0.51 13.56 -19.19
CA THR A 376 -1.59 14.28 -19.86
C THR A 376 -2.06 15.52 -19.08
N GLU A 377 -1.46 15.79 -17.91
CA GLU A 377 -1.91 16.81 -16.95
C GLU A 377 -3.35 16.56 -16.43
N ARG A 378 -3.87 15.34 -16.61
CA ARG A 378 -5.19 14.90 -16.13
C ARG A 378 -5.03 13.80 -15.09
N PHE A 379 -6.00 13.72 -14.19
CA PHE A 379 -6.12 12.60 -13.26
C PHE A 379 -6.76 11.41 -13.99
N ASP A 380 -5.96 10.45 -14.44
CA ASP A 380 -6.39 9.37 -15.35
C ASP A 380 -5.82 7.98 -14.98
N SER A 381 -5.00 7.88 -13.94
CA SER A 381 -4.32 6.64 -13.58
C SER A 381 -4.55 6.22 -12.13
N VAL A 382 -4.51 4.91 -11.86
CA VAL A 382 -4.70 4.33 -10.53
C VAL A 382 -3.42 3.69 -10.00
N LEU A 383 -3.32 3.63 -8.67
CA LEU A 383 -2.13 3.13 -7.98
C LEU A 383 -2.11 1.61 -7.80
N GLY A 384 -0.92 1.05 -7.98
CA GLY A 384 -0.46 -0.12 -7.24
C GLY A 384 -0.57 -1.48 -7.92
N PHE A 385 -0.95 -1.58 -9.19
CA PHE A 385 -1.13 -2.88 -9.82
C PHE A 385 0.19 -3.47 -10.34
N ILE A 386 0.41 -4.74 -10.04
CA ILE A 386 1.52 -5.55 -10.52
C ILE A 386 1.01 -6.90 -11.03
N GLU A 387 1.66 -7.44 -12.04
CA GLU A 387 1.54 -8.83 -12.49
C GLU A 387 2.66 -9.65 -11.84
N ILE A 388 2.34 -10.83 -11.33
CA ILE A 388 3.35 -11.79 -10.84
C ILE A 388 3.20 -13.14 -11.52
N GLU A 389 4.31 -13.86 -11.65
CA GLU A 389 4.37 -15.27 -12.02
C GLU A 389 5.04 -16.02 -10.86
N LEU A 390 4.49 -17.16 -10.42
CA LEU A 390 4.93 -17.88 -9.20
C LEU A 390 5.80 -19.11 -9.45
#